data_AF-A0A7Y7B170-F1
#
_entry.id   AF-A0A7Y7B170-F1
#
_cell.length_a   1.000
_cell.length_b   1.000
_cell.length_c   1.000
_cell.angle_alpha   90.00
_cell.angle_beta   90.00
_cell.angle_gamma   90.00
#
_symmetry.space_group_name_H-M   'P 1'
#
loop_
_entity.id
_entity.type
_entity.pdbx_description
1 polymer ?
#
loop_
_entity_poly.entity_id
_entity_poly.type
_entity_poly.pdbx_seq_one_letter_code
_entity_poly.pdbx_strand_id
1 'polypeptide(L)'
;MNGQQDGGGSGGGISIGRMTGGAAASGKGAKAEDRSERVGPQVPVGPSGTPVPAEVPAEGGLAVGEMSGGAVAAGERAEAVDASRQLFLVTPELLDAVRLVQQDLPLLARTDGDRLDEVDAELAGLREEAWRTGRTGRPRLERLKSLLSAGATTAGGLASAVTLVQAITELLA
;
A
#
# COMPACT_ATOMS: atom_id res chain seq x y z
N MET A 1 -2.45 52.98 -29.74
CA MET A 1 -1.83 51.65 -29.52
C MET A 1 -1.54 51.54 -28.03
N ASN A 2 -2.38 50.83 -27.28
CA ASN A 2 -2.11 50.43 -25.89
C ASN A 2 -2.21 48.91 -25.86
N GLY A 3 -1.24 48.22 -25.26
CA GLY A 3 -1.20 46.76 -25.21
C GLY A 3 -1.07 46.25 -23.78
N GLN A 4 -1.37 44.96 -23.62
CA GLN A 4 -1.19 44.14 -22.39
C GLN A 4 -2.02 44.59 -21.16
N GLN A 5 -2.60 43.71 -20.34
CA GLN A 5 -2.34 42.27 -20.13
C GLN A 5 -3.66 41.48 -20.00
N ASP A 6 -3.63 40.21 -20.42
CA ASP A 6 -4.75 39.27 -20.27
C ASP A 6 -5.06 38.97 -18.80
N GLY A 7 -6.35 38.92 -18.46
CA GLY A 7 -6.84 38.56 -17.13
C GLY A 7 -6.69 37.06 -16.85
N GLY A 8 -5.47 36.59 -16.62
CA GLY A 8 -5.17 35.23 -16.22
C GLY A 8 -4.80 35.13 -14.75
N GLY A 9 -5.47 34.26 -13.99
CA GLY A 9 -5.05 33.90 -12.64
C GLY A 9 -6.13 34.02 -11.59
N SER A 10 -7.13 33.15 -11.69
CA SER A 10 -7.96 32.74 -10.56
C SER A 10 -8.30 31.25 -10.85
N GLY A 11 -7.79 30.31 -10.04
CA GLY A 11 -8.10 28.86 -10.11
C GLY A 11 -8.12 28.09 -8.77
N GLY A 12 -9.26 28.03 -8.08
CA GLY A 12 -9.66 27.18 -6.93
C GLY A 12 -8.72 26.91 -5.75
N GLY A 13 -9.15 27.25 -4.53
CA GLY A 13 -8.63 26.59 -3.33
C GLY A 13 -9.21 25.19 -3.12
N ILE A 14 -8.50 24.37 -2.37
CA ILE A 14 -8.88 23.02 -1.96
C ILE A 14 -8.81 22.97 -0.43
N SER A 15 -9.70 22.21 0.22
CA SER A 15 -9.65 21.95 1.65
C SER A 15 -10.09 20.51 1.92
N ILE A 16 -9.15 19.66 2.33
CA ILE A 16 -9.34 18.24 2.57
C ILE A 16 -9.68 18.02 4.05
N GLY A 17 -10.31 16.89 4.38
CA GLY A 17 -10.59 16.48 5.77
C GLY A 17 -9.69 15.36 6.30
N ARG A 18 -9.10 14.51 5.44
CA ARG A 18 -8.17 13.41 5.80
C ARG A 18 -7.25 12.91 4.62
N MET A 19 -5.90 12.78 4.81
CA MET A 19 -4.79 12.37 3.87
C MET A 19 -3.38 12.14 4.57
N THR A 20 -2.70 10.97 4.48
CA THR A 20 -1.34 10.70 5.12
C THR A 20 -0.30 10.09 4.19
N GLY A 21 -0.69 9.05 3.45
CA GLY A 21 0.06 8.62 2.27
C GLY A 21 0.14 9.78 1.28
N GLY A 22 1.08 9.73 0.35
CA GLY A 22 1.17 10.63 -0.79
C GLY A 22 1.41 12.12 -0.52
N ALA A 23 1.43 12.91 -1.60
CA ALA A 23 1.98 14.27 -1.63
C ALA A 23 1.01 15.31 -2.22
N ALA A 24 0.87 16.49 -1.60
CA ALA A 24 -0.28 17.42 -1.76
C ALA A 24 -0.03 18.80 -2.44
N ALA A 25 -1.00 19.38 -3.19
CA ALA A 25 -0.91 20.73 -3.83
C ALA A 25 -2.26 21.29 -4.49
N SER A 26 -2.46 22.63 -4.65
CA SER A 26 -3.42 23.38 -5.57
C SER A 26 -2.70 24.56 -6.30
N GLY A 27 -3.15 25.10 -7.45
CA GLY A 27 -2.50 26.27 -8.12
C GLY A 27 -2.44 26.36 -9.67
N LYS A 28 -1.28 26.77 -10.22
CA LYS A 28 -0.91 26.71 -11.66
C LYS A 28 0.47 26.07 -11.83
N GLY A 29 0.50 24.75 -11.73
CA GLY A 29 1.59 23.94 -12.28
C GLY A 29 2.40 23.14 -11.29
N ALA A 30 2.02 23.16 -10.01
CA ALA A 30 2.90 22.62 -8.98
C ALA A 30 2.75 21.11 -8.79
N LYS A 31 3.92 20.48 -8.64
CA LYS A 31 4.10 19.04 -8.64
C LYS A 31 4.47 18.57 -7.23
N ALA A 32 3.87 17.46 -6.80
CA ALA A 32 4.13 16.82 -5.53
C ALA A 32 4.49 15.35 -5.76
N GLU A 33 5.35 14.76 -4.92
CA GLU A 33 5.67 13.33 -4.98
C GLU A 33 6.08 12.80 -3.60
N ASP A 34 5.51 11.67 -3.20
CA ASP A 34 5.91 10.86 -2.04
C ASP A 34 6.54 9.56 -2.54
N ARG A 35 7.66 9.14 -1.94
CA ARG A 35 8.34 7.85 -2.16
C ARG A 35 8.70 7.15 -0.85
N SER A 36 8.05 7.53 0.25
CA SER A 36 8.40 7.10 1.61
C SER A 36 8.17 5.61 1.83
N GLU A 37 9.07 4.95 2.56
CA GLU A 37 8.82 3.59 3.06
C GLU A 37 8.25 3.67 4.49
N ARG A 38 7.08 3.09 4.71
CA ARG A 38 6.31 3.13 5.97
C ARG A 38 6.29 1.73 6.57
N VAL A 39 6.65 1.56 7.84
CA VAL A 39 6.78 0.24 8.48
C VAL A 39 5.66 0.00 9.49
N GLY A 40 4.98 -1.16 9.40
CA GLY A 40 3.90 -1.58 10.28
C GLY A 40 2.52 -1.55 9.61
N PRO A 41 1.43 -1.95 10.31
CA PRO A 41 0.07 -1.77 9.83
C PRO A 41 -0.29 -0.28 9.68
N GLN A 42 -1.23 0.03 8.78
CA GLN A 42 -1.82 1.37 8.74
C GLN A 42 -2.70 1.52 9.98
N VAL A 43 -2.38 2.46 10.87
CA VAL A 43 -3.09 2.64 12.15
C VAL A 43 -4.60 2.75 11.90
N PRO A 44 -5.43 1.82 12.42
CA PRO A 44 -6.87 1.86 12.20
C PRO A 44 -7.47 3.16 12.75
N VAL A 45 -8.26 3.80 11.89
CA VAL A 45 -8.97 5.04 12.18
C VAL A 45 -10.00 4.81 13.30
N GLY A 46 -9.73 5.34 14.49
CA GLY A 46 -10.77 5.62 15.49
C GLY A 46 -11.69 6.75 15.01
N PRO A 47 -12.86 6.96 15.64
CA PRO A 47 -13.78 8.04 15.27
C PRO A 47 -13.23 9.41 15.67
N SER A 48 -12.27 9.93 14.89
CA SER A 48 -11.81 11.31 14.94
C SER A 48 -12.87 12.22 14.30
N GLY A 49 -13.53 13.02 15.13
CA GLY A 49 -14.43 14.10 14.70
C GLY A 49 -13.62 15.31 14.22
N THR A 50 -12.85 15.14 13.15
CA THR A 50 -11.96 16.18 12.60
C THR A 50 -12.76 17.10 11.67
N PRO A 51 -12.97 18.38 12.01
CA PRO A 51 -13.72 19.29 11.15
C PRO A 51 -12.95 19.56 9.87
N VAL A 52 -13.64 19.57 8.73
CA VAL A 52 -13.10 20.15 7.49
C VAL A 52 -12.78 21.62 7.75
N PRO A 53 -11.61 22.15 7.34
CA PRO A 53 -11.31 23.57 7.52
C PRO A 53 -12.38 24.43 6.84
N ALA A 54 -13.00 25.32 7.60
CA ALA A 54 -14.24 26.00 7.22
C ALA A 54 -14.08 27.03 6.09
N GLU A 55 -12.86 27.49 5.83
CA GLU A 55 -12.53 28.29 4.64
C GLU A 55 -11.85 27.41 3.59
N VAL A 56 -12.40 27.46 2.37
CA VAL A 56 -11.70 26.99 1.18
C VAL A 56 -10.78 28.13 0.72
N PRO A 57 -9.49 27.88 0.44
CA PRO A 57 -8.57 28.93 0.03
C PRO A 57 -9.03 29.71 -1.20
N ALA A 58 -8.44 30.88 -1.40
CA ALA A 58 -8.56 31.58 -2.66
C ALA A 58 -7.98 30.75 -3.82
N GLU A 59 -8.20 31.27 -5.02
CA GLU A 59 -8.14 30.58 -6.29
C GLU A 59 -6.70 30.15 -6.71
N GLY A 60 -6.18 29.14 -5.99
CA GLY A 60 -4.94 28.40 -6.22
C GLY A 60 -4.36 27.66 -4.99
N GLY A 61 -5.09 27.47 -3.87
CA GLY A 61 -4.50 27.03 -2.57
C GLY A 61 -4.80 25.60 -2.09
N LEU A 62 -3.83 24.94 -1.43
CA LEU A 62 -3.94 23.70 -0.62
C LEU A 62 -4.70 23.91 0.71
N ALA A 63 -5.48 22.96 1.24
CA ALA A 63 -5.71 22.77 2.68
C ALA A 63 -6.11 21.30 2.96
N VAL A 64 -5.90 20.82 4.19
CA VAL A 64 -6.11 19.41 4.64
C VAL A 64 -6.40 19.40 6.14
N GLY A 65 -7.34 18.55 6.60
CA GLY A 65 -7.79 18.47 7.99
C GLY A 65 -7.28 17.28 8.80
N GLU A 66 -6.82 16.19 8.18
CA GLU A 66 -6.34 14.97 8.88
C GLU A 66 -5.59 14.02 7.93
N MET A 67 -5.48 12.73 8.29
CA MET A 67 -4.50 11.75 7.82
C MET A 67 -5.05 10.34 7.45
N SER A 68 -5.06 10.00 6.14
CA SER A 68 -5.28 8.65 5.54
C SER A 68 -4.23 8.25 4.48
N GLY A 69 -4.42 8.55 3.17
CA GLY A 69 -3.58 8.06 2.04
C GLY A 69 -3.51 9.01 0.82
N GLY A 70 -2.63 8.73 -0.15
CA GLY A 70 -2.66 9.28 -1.53
C GLY A 70 -2.14 10.72 -1.77
N ALA A 71 -1.97 11.13 -3.03
CA ALA A 71 -1.35 12.40 -3.43
C ALA A 71 -2.35 13.40 -4.08
N VAL A 72 -2.20 14.73 -3.88
CA VAL A 72 -3.02 15.80 -4.47
C VAL A 72 -2.17 16.92 -5.12
N ALA A 73 -2.70 17.65 -6.13
CA ALA A 73 -1.90 18.31 -7.20
C ALA A 73 -2.30 19.77 -7.56
N ALA A 74 -1.31 20.63 -7.82
CA ALA A 74 -1.44 22.09 -7.85
C ALA A 74 -1.92 22.84 -9.12
N GLY A 75 -3.08 22.48 -9.67
CA GLY A 75 -3.70 23.10 -10.87
C GLY A 75 -2.77 23.37 -12.07
N GLU A 76 -3.12 24.20 -13.06
CA GLU A 76 -2.57 24.16 -14.45
C GLU A 76 -1.06 23.79 -14.64
N ARG A 77 -0.78 22.52 -15.03
CA ARG A 77 0.52 21.78 -15.16
C ARG A 77 0.96 20.95 -13.93
N ALA A 78 0.10 20.84 -12.94
CA ALA A 78 0.40 20.15 -11.71
C ALA A 78 0.52 18.65 -11.82
N GLU A 79 1.13 18.10 -10.77
CA GLU A 79 1.32 16.68 -10.59
C GLU A 79 1.25 16.32 -9.10
N ALA A 80 0.98 15.06 -8.82
CA ALA A 80 0.95 14.49 -7.49
C ALA A 80 1.16 13.00 -7.62
N VAL A 81 2.23 12.50 -7.01
CA VAL A 81 2.59 11.08 -7.09
C VAL A 81 2.67 10.51 -5.68
N ASP A 82 2.06 9.34 -5.47
CA ASP A 82 2.28 8.52 -4.29
C ASP A 82 2.92 7.21 -4.74
N ALA A 83 4.23 7.14 -4.63
CA ALA A 83 5.03 5.93 -4.77
C ALA A 83 5.63 5.52 -3.42
N SER A 84 4.94 5.85 -2.32
CA SER A 84 5.26 5.31 -0.99
C SER A 84 5.01 3.80 -0.93
N ARG A 85 5.70 3.13 -0.02
CA ARG A 85 5.68 1.66 0.14
C ARG A 85 5.32 1.30 1.57
N GLN A 86 4.30 0.46 1.74
CA GLN A 86 4.03 -0.15 3.04
C GLN A 86 4.85 -1.43 3.19
N LEU A 87 5.71 -1.44 4.21
CA LEU A 87 6.54 -2.55 4.64
C LEU A 87 6.04 -3.08 5.99
N PHE A 88 6.22 -4.37 6.21
CA PHE A 88 5.86 -5.05 7.46
C PHE A 88 7.10 -5.71 8.03
N LEU A 89 7.22 -5.75 9.36
CA LEU A 89 8.26 -6.53 10.03
C LEU A 89 7.94 -8.02 9.86
N VAL A 90 8.93 -8.80 9.44
CA VAL A 90 8.78 -10.25 9.34
C VAL A 90 9.13 -10.87 10.69
N THR A 91 8.13 -11.41 11.38
CA THR A 91 8.32 -12.01 12.71
C THR A 91 8.89 -13.43 12.60
N PRO A 92 9.51 -13.97 13.67
CA PRO A 92 9.95 -15.36 13.71
C PRO A 92 8.82 -16.35 13.43
N GLU A 93 7.62 -16.09 13.95
CA GLU A 93 6.43 -16.94 13.80
C GLU A 93 5.99 -17.01 12.33
N LEU A 94 6.07 -15.88 11.59
CA LEU A 94 5.80 -15.86 10.16
C LEU A 94 6.84 -16.68 9.38
N LEU A 95 8.13 -16.60 9.74
CA LEU A 95 9.18 -17.41 9.12
C LEU A 95 9.02 -18.90 9.41
N ASP A 96 8.53 -19.25 10.60
CA ASP A 96 8.26 -20.63 11.00
C ASP A 96 7.06 -21.20 10.24
N ALA A 97 5.98 -20.44 10.09
CA ALA A 97 4.84 -20.81 9.24
C ALA A 97 5.25 -20.98 7.76
N VAL A 98 6.05 -20.05 7.22
CA VAL A 98 6.61 -20.14 5.86
C VAL A 98 7.46 -21.40 5.68
N ARG A 99 8.34 -21.70 6.65
CA ARG A 99 9.19 -22.90 6.64
C ARG A 99 8.37 -24.19 6.68
N LEU A 100 7.30 -24.23 7.47
CA LEU A 100 6.41 -25.39 7.55
C LEU A 100 5.72 -25.64 6.20
N VAL A 101 5.17 -24.59 5.56
CA VAL A 101 4.56 -24.72 4.23
C VAL A 101 5.58 -25.22 3.20
N GLN A 102 6.82 -24.71 3.20
CA GLN A 102 7.87 -25.21 2.29
C GLN A 102 8.28 -26.68 2.53
N GLN A 103 8.07 -27.21 3.74
CA GLN A 103 8.29 -28.63 4.04
C GLN A 103 7.12 -29.51 3.57
N ASP A 104 5.91 -28.97 3.60
CA ASP A 104 4.69 -29.67 3.18
C ASP A 104 4.48 -29.66 1.65
N LEU A 105 4.90 -28.59 0.94
CA LEU A 105 4.71 -28.43 -0.51
C LEU A 105 5.22 -29.63 -1.34
N PRO A 106 6.42 -30.22 -1.10
CA PRO A 106 6.89 -31.39 -1.84
C PRO A 106 6.10 -32.68 -1.58
N LEU A 107 5.27 -32.72 -0.54
CA LEU A 107 4.42 -33.87 -0.21
C LEU A 107 3.09 -33.85 -0.97
N LEU A 108 2.75 -32.74 -1.61
CA LEU A 108 1.54 -32.59 -2.40
C LEU A 108 1.67 -33.28 -3.77
N ALA A 109 0.60 -33.98 -4.17
CA ALA A 109 0.48 -34.49 -5.52
C ALA A 109 0.40 -33.32 -6.52
N ARG A 110 1.32 -33.26 -7.48
CA ARG A 110 1.28 -32.27 -8.55
C ARG A 110 0.07 -32.51 -9.45
N THR A 111 -0.60 -31.42 -9.83
CA THR A 111 -1.73 -31.44 -10.77
C THR A 111 -1.59 -30.29 -11.77
N ASP A 112 -2.10 -30.47 -12.99
CA ASP A 112 -1.98 -29.46 -14.03
C ASP A 112 -2.63 -28.14 -13.61
N GLY A 113 -1.82 -27.09 -13.48
CA GLY A 113 -2.26 -25.77 -13.02
C GLY A 113 -2.29 -25.56 -11.51
N ASP A 114 -1.65 -26.42 -10.70
CA ASP A 114 -1.60 -26.29 -9.23
C ASP A 114 -0.89 -25.02 -8.70
N ARG A 115 -0.02 -24.41 -9.53
CA ARG A 115 0.80 -23.21 -9.24
C ARG A 115 1.72 -23.36 -8.02
N LEU A 116 2.03 -24.58 -7.59
CA LEU A 116 2.84 -24.81 -6.37
C LEU A 116 4.27 -24.26 -6.51
N ASP A 117 4.80 -24.17 -7.73
CA ASP A 117 6.09 -23.53 -8.00
C ASP A 117 6.03 -21.99 -7.85
N GLU A 118 4.89 -21.36 -8.11
CA GLU A 118 4.70 -19.93 -7.81
C GLU A 118 4.58 -19.69 -6.31
N VAL A 119 3.96 -20.62 -5.57
CA VAL A 119 3.91 -20.59 -4.10
C VAL A 119 5.32 -20.70 -3.53
N ASP A 120 6.11 -21.69 -3.92
CA ASP A 120 7.48 -21.86 -3.41
C ASP A 120 8.38 -20.67 -3.77
N ALA A 121 8.29 -20.14 -5.00
CA ALA A 121 9.03 -18.95 -5.41
C ALA A 121 8.70 -17.71 -4.55
N GLU A 122 7.43 -17.49 -4.19
CA GLU A 122 7.05 -16.38 -3.30
C GLU A 122 7.44 -16.62 -1.83
N LEU A 123 7.39 -17.86 -1.34
CA LEU A 123 7.88 -18.23 0.00
C LEU A 123 9.41 -18.03 0.10
N ALA A 124 10.16 -18.47 -0.91
CA ALA A 124 11.60 -18.24 -1.02
C ALA A 124 11.94 -16.75 -1.10
N GLY A 125 11.23 -16.00 -1.95
CA GLY A 125 11.40 -14.55 -2.08
C GLY A 125 11.08 -13.78 -0.78
N LEU A 126 10.04 -14.17 -0.04
CA LEU A 126 9.73 -13.63 1.28
C LEU A 126 10.85 -13.90 2.29
N ARG A 127 11.40 -15.12 2.33
CA ARG A 127 12.53 -15.47 3.21
C ARG A 127 13.80 -14.70 2.87
N GLU A 128 14.09 -14.51 1.58
CA GLU A 128 15.25 -13.75 1.12
C GLU A 128 15.14 -12.26 1.49
N GLU A 129 13.96 -11.67 1.29
CA GLU A 129 13.66 -10.28 1.66
C GLU A 129 13.73 -10.07 3.18
N ALA A 130 13.18 -11.01 3.95
CA ALA A 130 13.26 -11.05 5.41
C ALA A 130 14.71 -11.20 5.91
N TRP A 131 15.52 -12.07 5.29
CA TRP A 131 16.93 -12.23 5.67
C TRP A 131 17.76 -10.99 5.34
N ARG A 132 17.49 -10.33 4.20
CA ARG A 132 18.19 -9.12 3.76
C ARG A 132 17.82 -7.88 4.57
N THR A 133 16.56 -7.75 4.99
CA THR A 133 16.01 -6.47 5.49
C THR A 133 15.22 -6.55 6.79
N GLY A 134 14.87 -7.75 7.26
CA GLY A 134 13.91 -7.97 8.35
C GLY A 134 12.46 -7.59 8.01
N ARG A 135 12.17 -7.27 6.73
CA ARG A 135 10.92 -6.67 6.29
C ARG A 135 10.39 -7.34 5.02
N THR A 136 9.12 -7.05 4.71
CA THR A 136 8.46 -7.47 3.47
C THR A 136 7.43 -6.43 3.01
N GLY A 137 7.28 -6.22 1.70
CA GLY A 137 6.26 -5.32 1.15
C GLY A 137 4.84 -5.89 1.14
N ARG A 138 3.84 -5.01 1.30
CA ARG A 138 2.40 -5.33 1.16
C ARG A 138 2.06 -6.19 -0.07
N PRO A 139 2.54 -5.87 -1.30
CA PRO A 139 2.14 -6.60 -2.50
C PRO A 139 2.59 -8.07 -2.50
N ARG A 140 3.74 -8.37 -1.86
CA ARG A 140 4.22 -9.75 -1.71
C ARG A 140 3.31 -10.55 -0.78
N LEU A 141 2.96 -9.99 0.38
CA LEU A 141 2.05 -10.60 1.33
C LEU A 141 0.68 -10.88 0.72
N GLU A 142 0.12 -9.92 -0.03
CA GLU A 142 -1.15 -10.08 -0.73
C GLU A 142 -1.09 -11.13 -1.85
N ARG A 143 0.00 -11.15 -2.65
CA ARG A 143 0.20 -12.19 -3.67
C ARG A 143 0.33 -13.58 -3.05
N LEU A 144 1.13 -13.73 -1.99
CA LEU A 144 1.33 -15.00 -1.29
C LEU A 144 0.03 -15.50 -0.67
N LYS A 145 -0.75 -14.62 -0.01
CA LYS A 145 -2.10 -14.95 0.48
C LYS A 145 -3.03 -15.45 -0.63
N SER A 146 -3.01 -14.80 -1.80
CA SER A 146 -3.82 -15.20 -2.95
C SER A 146 -3.42 -16.59 -3.48
N LEU A 147 -2.13 -16.81 -3.70
CA LEU A 147 -1.59 -18.10 -4.17
C LEU A 147 -1.90 -19.24 -3.19
N LEU A 148 -1.67 -19.04 -1.89
CA LEU A 148 -1.97 -20.04 -0.85
C LEU A 148 -3.47 -20.34 -0.74
N SER A 149 -4.34 -19.32 -0.85
CA SER A 149 -5.80 -19.53 -0.79
C SER A 149 -6.31 -20.33 -2.00
N ALA A 150 -5.76 -20.07 -3.19
CA ALA A 150 -6.06 -20.86 -4.38
C ALA A 150 -5.50 -22.30 -4.25
N GLY A 151 -4.22 -22.46 -3.90
CA GLY A 151 -3.55 -23.76 -3.80
C GLY A 151 -4.14 -24.66 -2.71
N ALA A 152 -4.53 -24.11 -1.56
CA ALA A 152 -5.19 -24.86 -0.48
C ALA A 152 -6.53 -25.48 -0.93
N THR A 153 -7.22 -24.86 -1.89
CA THR A 153 -8.48 -25.39 -2.44
C THR A 153 -8.23 -26.58 -3.37
N THR A 154 -7.14 -26.56 -4.15
CA THR A 154 -6.81 -27.62 -5.13
C THR A 154 -6.08 -28.81 -4.50
N ALA A 155 -5.19 -28.56 -3.54
CA ALA A 155 -4.26 -29.57 -3.01
C ALA A 155 -4.74 -30.27 -1.71
N GLY A 156 -6.02 -30.17 -1.36
CA GLY A 156 -6.58 -30.84 -0.18
C GLY A 156 -6.29 -30.15 1.16
N GLY A 157 -6.03 -28.84 1.17
CA GLY A 157 -6.06 -28.01 2.37
C GLY A 157 -4.93 -28.27 3.38
N LEU A 158 -3.69 -27.93 3.04
CA LEU A 158 -2.58 -27.89 4.02
C LEU A 158 -2.95 -26.99 5.22
N ALA A 159 -2.96 -27.56 6.42
CA ALA A 159 -3.21 -26.81 7.65
C ALA A 159 -2.17 -25.68 7.86
N SER A 160 -0.91 -25.93 7.50
CA SER A 160 0.18 -24.95 7.50
C SER A 160 -0.09 -23.76 6.58
N ALA A 161 -0.66 -23.99 5.38
CA ALA A 161 -1.04 -22.93 4.47
C ALA A 161 -2.19 -22.07 5.01
N VAL A 162 -3.15 -22.68 5.72
CA VAL A 162 -4.22 -21.94 6.41
C VAL A 162 -3.65 -21.06 7.53
N THR A 163 -2.78 -21.60 8.38
CA THR A 163 -2.09 -20.83 9.43
C THR A 163 -1.27 -19.68 8.84
N LEU A 164 -0.57 -19.90 7.73
CA LEU A 164 0.19 -18.83 7.06
C LEU A 164 -0.74 -17.75 6.47
N VAL A 165 -1.87 -18.11 5.87
CA VAL A 165 -2.88 -17.15 5.38
C VAL A 165 -3.49 -16.35 6.54
N GLN A 166 -3.69 -16.96 7.71
CA GLN A 166 -4.15 -16.26 8.92
C GLN A 166 -3.10 -15.26 9.42
N ALA A 167 -1.84 -15.68 9.62
CA ALA A 167 -0.75 -14.79 10.04
C ALA A 167 -0.53 -13.62 9.08
N ILE A 168 -0.61 -13.85 7.76
CA ILE A 168 -0.55 -12.79 6.75
C ILE A 168 -1.76 -11.85 6.87
N THR A 169 -2.95 -12.38 7.18
CA THR A 169 -4.17 -11.56 7.32
C THR A 169 -4.12 -10.67 8.56
N GLU A 170 -3.63 -11.18 9.69
CA GLU A 170 -3.40 -10.42 10.92
C GLU A 170 -2.34 -9.33 10.72
N LEU A 171 -1.28 -9.61 9.95
CA LEU A 171 -0.23 -8.65 9.62
C LEU A 171 -0.70 -7.53 8.67
N LEU A 172 -1.72 -7.79 7.85
CA LEU A 172 -2.30 -6.85 6.87
C LEU A 172 -3.50 -6.05 7.39
N ALA A 173 -3.97 -6.33 8.62
CA ALA A 173 -5.10 -5.68 9.28
C ALA A 173 -4.74 -4.30 9.87
#